data_AF-A0A093ZCC3-F1
#
_entry.id   AF-A0A093ZCC3-F1
#
_cell.length_a   1.000
_cell.length_b   1.000
_cell.length_c   1.000
_cell.angle_alpha   90.00
_cell.angle_beta   90.00
_cell.angle_gamma   90.00
#
_symmetry.space_group_name_H-M   'P 1'
#
loop_
_entity.id
_entity.type
_entity.pdbx_description
1 polymer ?
#
loop_
_entity_poly.entity_id
_entity_poly.type
_entity_poly.pdbx_seq_one_letter_code
_entity_poly.pdbx_strand_id
1 'polypeptide(L)'
;MDSSTVPKSEIEVLSQESSDEFGFYRIRAGQIVRYVTIAASVFDDDTMCRPNLLIPQLPDFLDSKWTRTVVIRKPDGSLASEISHVQMTWHPKTVDVFSLEKVKRHGSGVHEVLYLDLPAIYRIACFDWQIPRIEHETYT
;
A
#
# COMPACT_ATOMS: atom_id res chain seq x y z
N MET A 1 -5.07 13.66 -23.88
CA MET A 1 -4.72 13.64 -22.45
C MET A 1 -3.77 12.49 -22.29
N ASP A 2 -2.47 12.78 -22.26
CA ASP A 2 -1.44 11.75 -22.14
C ASP A 2 -1.59 11.05 -20.80
N SER A 3 -1.99 9.78 -20.81
CA SER A 3 -1.92 8.94 -19.61
C SER A 3 -0.46 8.61 -19.40
N SER A 4 0.25 9.46 -18.65
CA SER A 4 1.60 9.16 -18.20
C SER A 4 1.55 7.94 -17.28
N THR A 5 2.39 6.94 -17.55
CA THR A 5 2.60 5.78 -16.68
C THR A 5 3.67 6.11 -15.65
N VAL A 6 3.49 5.68 -14.40
CA VAL A 6 4.51 5.89 -13.36
C VAL A 6 5.74 5.01 -13.64
N PRO A 7 6.96 5.57 -13.75
CA PRO A 7 8.18 4.79 -13.95
C PRO A 7 8.40 3.81 -12.78
N LYS A 8 8.88 2.60 -13.08
CA LYS A 8 9.17 1.58 -12.04
C LYS A 8 10.18 2.07 -11.00
N SER A 9 11.12 2.93 -11.40
CA SER A 9 12.11 3.56 -10.51
C SER A 9 11.50 4.49 -9.47
N GLU A 10 10.26 4.93 -9.66
CA GLU A 10 9.52 5.78 -8.71
C GLU A 10 8.56 4.97 -7.82
N ILE A 11 8.62 3.63 -7.91
CA ILE A 11 7.85 2.73 -7.07
C ILE A 11 8.66 2.29 -5.86
N GLU A 12 8.09 2.46 -4.68
CA GLU A 12 8.66 1.98 -3.41
C GLU A 12 7.61 1.14 -2.68
N VAL A 13 7.98 -0.05 -2.22
CA VAL A 13 7.12 -0.85 -1.33
C VAL A 13 7.26 -0.34 0.10
N LEU A 14 6.17 0.21 0.65
CA LEU A 14 6.11 0.78 2.00
C LEU A 14 5.75 -0.26 3.06
N SER A 15 4.86 -1.20 2.71
CA SER A 15 4.43 -2.32 3.55
C SER A 15 4.09 -3.52 2.68
N GLN A 16 4.32 -4.73 3.19
CA GLN A 16 3.87 -5.98 2.56
C GLN A 16 3.33 -6.96 3.61
N GLU A 17 2.29 -7.71 3.24
CA GLU A 17 1.78 -8.88 3.95
C GLU A 17 1.45 -9.97 2.93
N SER A 18 1.51 -11.24 3.32
CA SER A 18 1.19 -12.37 2.44
C SER A 18 0.35 -13.40 3.17
N SER A 19 -0.52 -14.06 2.41
CA SER A 19 -1.24 -15.28 2.78
C SER A 19 -1.00 -16.34 1.70
N ASP A 20 -1.51 -17.54 1.93
CA ASP A 20 -1.45 -18.65 0.95
C ASP A 20 -2.19 -18.32 -0.37
N GLU A 21 -3.09 -17.34 -0.35
CA GLU A 21 -3.92 -16.97 -1.50
C GLU A 21 -3.46 -15.67 -2.16
N PHE A 22 -2.94 -14.70 -1.38
CA PHE A 22 -2.66 -13.35 -1.86
C PHE A 22 -1.43 -12.72 -1.20
N GLY A 23 -0.69 -11.94 -1.99
CA GLY A 23 0.21 -10.91 -1.49
C GLY A 23 -0.47 -9.55 -1.49
N PHE A 24 -0.25 -8.79 -0.42
CA PHE A 24 -0.82 -7.47 -0.23
C PHE A 24 0.30 -6.44 -0.03
N TYR A 25 0.28 -5.38 -0.82
CA TYR A 25 1.34 -4.38 -0.86
C TYR A 25 0.77 -2.98 -0.74
N ARG A 26 1.39 -2.17 0.11
CA ARG A 26 1.22 -0.73 0.12
C ARG A 26 2.43 -0.11 -0.55
N ILE A 27 2.24 0.53 -1.69
CA ILE A 27 3.33 1.12 -2.48
C ILE A 27 3.19 2.64 -2.53
N ARG A 28 4.32 3.35 -2.64
CA ARG A 28 4.34 4.72 -3.17
C ARG A 28 4.69 4.62 -4.65
N ALA A 29 3.87 5.21 -5.51
CA ALA A 29 4.14 5.34 -6.93
C ALA A 29 4.08 6.83 -7.27
N GLY A 30 5.24 7.45 -7.51
CA GLY A 30 5.36 8.91 -7.58
C GLY A 30 5.07 9.54 -6.21
N GLN A 31 4.05 10.40 -6.13
CA GLN A 31 3.60 11.04 -4.87
C GLN A 31 2.34 10.40 -4.27
N ILE A 32 1.83 9.32 -4.86
CA ILE A 32 0.56 8.71 -4.45
C ILE A 32 0.81 7.36 -3.79
N VAL A 33 0.15 7.13 -2.65
CA VAL A 33 0.09 5.80 -2.02
C VAL A 33 -0.98 4.98 -2.68
N ARG A 34 -0.63 3.74 -3.05
CA ARG A 34 -1.51 2.79 -3.72
C ARG A 34 -1.46 1.45 -3.00
N TYR A 35 -2.55 0.71 -3.08
CA TYR A 35 -2.67 -0.63 -2.52
C TYR A 35 -2.79 -1.63 -3.65
N VAL A 36 -1.89 -2.61 -3.68
CA VAL A 36 -1.83 -3.65 -4.70
C VAL A 36 -2.07 -4.99 -4.03
N THR A 37 -3.07 -5.73 -4.51
CA THR A 37 -3.28 -7.14 -4.16
C THR A 37 -2.84 -7.99 -5.34
N ILE A 38 -2.08 -9.05 -5.10
CA ILE A 38 -1.57 -9.95 -6.13
C ILE A 38 -1.93 -11.37 -5.71
N ALA A 39 -2.58 -12.14 -6.58
CA ALA A 39 -2.86 -13.55 -6.27
C ALA A 39 -1.54 -14.35 -6.16
N ALA A 40 -1.45 -15.28 -5.21
CA ALA A 40 -0.24 -16.07 -4.94
C ALA A 40 0.20 -16.91 -6.14
N SER A 41 -0.71 -17.25 -7.05
CA SER A 41 -0.40 -17.96 -8.30
C SER A 41 0.29 -17.10 -9.38
N VAL A 42 0.40 -15.78 -9.17
CA VAL A 42 0.92 -14.86 -10.19
C VAL A 42 2.43 -14.84 -10.22
N PHE A 43 3.10 -14.94 -9.09
CA PHE A 43 4.56 -14.96 -8.99
C PHE A 43 4.99 -16.00 -7.96
N ASP A 44 6.23 -16.49 -8.06
CA ASP A 44 6.80 -17.36 -7.04
C ASP A 44 7.03 -16.61 -5.71
N ASP A 45 7.15 -17.37 -4.62
CA ASP A 45 7.32 -16.82 -3.26
C ASP A 45 8.53 -15.90 -3.12
N ASP A 46 9.62 -16.17 -3.85
CA ASP A 46 10.83 -15.36 -3.78
C ASP A 46 10.60 -13.98 -4.40
N THR A 47 9.92 -13.95 -5.54
CA THR A 47 9.47 -12.71 -6.18
C THR A 47 8.50 -11.95 -5.28
N MET A 48 7.49 -12.63 -4.71
CA MET A 48 6.48 -12.00 -3.84
C MET A 48 7.09 -11.40 -2.56
N CYS A 49 8.15 -12.01 -2.02
CA CYS A 49 8.77 -11.52 -0.78
C CYS A 49 9.82 -10.42 -1.00
N ARG A 50 10.29 -10.20 -2.24
CA ARG A 50 11.43 -9.32 -2.55
C ARG A 50 11.00 -8.17 -3.47
N PRO A 51 10.80 -6.94 -2.94
CA PRO A 51 10.38 -5.78 -3.73
C PRO A 51 11.22 -5.51 -4.98
N ASN A 52 12.53 -5.74 -4.94
CA ASN A 52 13.43 -5.54 -6.08
C ASN A 52 13.20 -6.54 -7.23
N LEU A 53 12.65 -7.73 -6.95
CA LEU A 53 12.23 -8.70 -7.97
C LEU A 53 10.79 -8.45 -8.43
N LEU A 54 9.94 -8.01 -7.52
CA LEU A 54 8.52 -7.76 -7.78
C LEU A 54 8.30 -6.54 -8.67
N ILE A 55 8.87 -5.38 -8.31
CA ILE A 55 8.59 -4.08 -8.96
C ILE A 55 8.78 -4.11 -10.48
N PRO A 56 9.88 -4.69 -11.03
CA PRO A 56 10.06 -4.78 -12.48
C PRO A 56 8.98 -5.59 -13.21
N GLN A 57 8.31 -6.51 -12.51
CA GLN A 57 7.30 -7.43 -13.07
C GLN A 57 5.87 -6.92 -12.90
N LEU A 58 5.65 -5.86 -12.11
CA LEU A 58 4.32 -5.28 -11.95
C LEU A 58 3.80 -4.68 -13.27
N PRO A 59 2.48 -4.68 -13.50
CA PRO A 59 1.90 -3.96 -14.63
C PRO A 59 2.19 -2.46 -14.52
N ASP A 60 2.13 -1.75 -15.65
CA ASP A 60 2.28 -0.29 -15.64
C ASP A 60 1.07 0.36 -14.97
N PHE A 61 1.38 1.27 -14.06
CA PHE A 61 0.37 2.00 -13.31
C PHE A 61 0.12 3.33 -14.01
N LEU A 62 -1.13 3.55 -14.44
CA LEU A 62 -1.54 4.86 -14.92
C LEU A 62 -1.42 5.89 -13.80
N ASP A 63 -0.95 7.08 -14.13
CA ASP A 63 -0.97 8.24 -13.23
C ASP A 63 -2.38 8.84 -13.11
N SER A 64 -3.36 7.98 -12.86
CA SER A 64 -4.75 8.35 -12.59
C SER A 64 -5.07 8.12 -11.11
N LYS A 65 -6.17 8.75 -10.64
CA LYS A 65 -6.58 8.86 -9.22
C LYS A 65 -7.14 7.56 -8.61
N TRP A 66 -6.53 6.41 -8.89
CA TRP A 66 -6.92 5.17 -8.23
C TRP A 66 -6.10 4.89 -7.00
N THR A 67 -6.71 4.16 -6.06
CA THR A 67 -6.14 3.90 -4.74
C THR A 67 -5.88 2.42 -4.52
N ARG A 68 -6.67 1.53 -5.13
CA ARG A 68 -6.50 0.08 -5.03
C ARG A 68 -6.46 -0.58 -6.40
N THR A 69 -5.63 -1.61 -6.53
CA THR A 69 -5.68 -2.49 -7.70
C THR A 69 -5.43 -3.95 -7.33
N VAL A 70 -6.04 -4.86 -8.09
CA VAL A 70 -5.81 -6.30 -8.00
C VAL A 70 -5.10 -6.75 -9.27
N VAL A 71 -3.93 -7.37 -9.11
CA VAL A 71 -3.14 -7.93 -10.20
C VAL A 71 -3.44 -9.41 -10.32
N ILE A 72 -3.91 -9.81 -11.49
CA ILE A 72 -4.22 -11.19 -11.83
C ILE A 72 -3.48 -11.62 -13.10
N ARG A 73 -3.19 -12.92 -13.21
CA ARG A 73 -2.66 -13.52 -14.43
C ARG A 73 -3.82 -14.00 -15.30
N LYS A 74 -3.88 -13.51 -16.54
CA LYS A 74 -4.88 -13.93 -17.53
C LYS A 74 -4.57 -15.33 -18.07
N PRO A 75 -5.54 -16.00 -18.72
CA PRO A 75 -5.32 -17.31 -19.36
C PRO A 75 -4.20 -17.30 -20.42
N ASP A 76 -3.95 -16.16 -21.06
CA ASP A 76 -2.87 -15.97 -22.04
C ASP A 76 -1.48 -15.74 -21.41
N GLY A 77 -1.39 -15.73 -20.07
CA GLY A 77 -0.16 -15.48 -19.32
C GLY A 77 0.16 -14.01 -19.08
N SER A 78 -0.58 -13.07 -19.69
CA SER A 78 -0.39 -11.63 -19.46
C SER A 78 -0.94 -11.19 -18.10
N LEU A 79 -0.43 -10.09 -17.56
CA LEU A 79 -0.94 -9.51 -16.32
C LEU A 79 -2.06 -8.50 -16.61
N ALA A 80 -3.15 -8.59 -15.83
CA ALA A 80 -4.21 -7.60 -15.80
C ALA A 80 -4.23 -6.91 -14.43
N SER A 81 -4.65 -5.65 -14.41
CA SER A 81 -4.90 -4.90 -13.17
C SER A 81 -6.34 -4.40 -13.16
N GLU A 82 -7.13 -4.83 -12.18
CA GLU A 82 -8.47 -4.27 -11.93
C GLU A 82 -8.37 -3.17 -10.89
N ILE A 83 -8.96 -2.01 -11.17
CA ILE A 83 -8.76 -0.80 -10.38
C ILE A 83 -10.04 -0.47 -9.59
N SER A 84 -9.88 -0.10 -8.32
CA SER A 84 -10.96 0.41 -7.48
C SER A 84 -10.53 1.60 -6.62
N HIS A 85 -11.52 2.37 -6.16
CA HIS A 85 -11.32 3.48 -5.23
C HIS A 85 -11.58 3.02 -3.80
N VAL A 86 -10.75 3.47 -2.87
CA VAL A 86 -10.97 3.25 -1.44
C VAL A 86 -11.86 4.38 -0.94
N GLN A 87 -13.05 4.06 -0.44
CA GLN A 87 -13.89 5.01 0.25
C GLN A 87 -13.50 5.01 1.74
N MET A 88 -12.86 6.10 2.20
CA MET A 88 -12.39 6.20 3.57
C MET A 88 -13.55 6.52 4.52
N THR A 89 -14.10 5.49 5.18
CA THR A 89 -15.23 5.61 6.12
C THR A 89 -14.84 5.51 7.59
N TRP A 90 -13.55 5.31 7.89
CA TRP A 90 -13.09 4.92 9.22
C TRP A 90 -13.09 6.06 10.25
N HIS A 91 -12.59 7.25 9.90
CA HIS A 91 -12.53 8.37 10.84
C HIS A 91 -12.83 9.71 10.13
N PRO A 92 -13.64 10.61 10.71
CA PRO A 92 -14.03 11.87 10.07
C PRO A 92 -12.88 12.87 9.93
N LYS A 93 -11.88 12.80 10.81
CA LYS A 93 -10.67 13.61 10.72
C LYS A 93 -9.63 12.88 9.88
N THR A 94 -9.14 13.55 8.84
CA THR A 94 -8.08 13.07 7.97
C THR A 94 -6.77 13.78 8.31
N VAL A 95 -5.65 13.07 8.20
CA VAL A 95 -4.31 13.61 8.42
C VAL A 95 -3.44 13.14 7.26
N ASP A 96 -2.73 14.06 6.61
CA ASP A 96 -1.71 13.68 5.63
C ASP A 96 -0.50 13.11 6.35
N VAL A 97 -0.31 11.79 6.26
CA VAL A 97 0.79 11.08 6.92
C VAL A 97 2.17 11.52 6.43
N PHE A 98 2.28 12.11 5.23
CA PHE A 98 3.54 12.63 4.72
C PHE A 98 3.89 14.00 5.29
N SER A 99 2.92 14.73 5.84
CA SER A 99 3.14 16.00 6.52
C SER A 99 3.69 15.84 7.95
N LEU A 100 3.65 14.63 8.50
CA LEU A 100 4.07 14.36 9.87
C LEU A 100 5.59 14.21 9.96
N GLU A 101 6.20 14.97 10.87
CA GLU A 101 7.61 14.82 11.18
C GLU A 101 7.85 13.48 11.88
N LYS A 102 8.63 12.59 11.26
CA LYS A 102 8.95 11.27 11.81
C LYS A 102 10.10 11.38 12.80
N VAL A 103 9.82 11.07 14.05
CA VAL A 103 10.81 11.03 15.14
C VAL A 103 11.49 9.66 15.18
N LYS A 104 10.68 8.59 15.22
CA LYS A 104 11.19 7.22 15.38
C LYS A 104 10.25 6.19 14.75
N ARG A 105 10.83 5.12 14.20
CA ARG A 105 10.07 3.94 13.76
C ARG A 105 10.11 2.88 14.86
N HIS A 106 8.94 2.41 15.29
CA HIS A 106 8.81 1.34 16.29
C HIS A 106 8.53 -0.03 15.66
N GLY A 107 7.92 -0.06 14.47
CA GLY A 107 7.62 -1.31 13.77
C GLY A 107 7.08 -1.08 12.35
N SER A 108 6.57 -2.15 11.74
CA SER A 108 5.85 -2.04 10.46
C SER A 108 4.59 -1.22 10.66
N GLY A 109 4.46 -0.11 9.92
CA GLY A 109 3.30 0.77 10.03
C GLY A 109 3.15 1.53 11.36
N VAL A 110 4.11 1.46 12.29
CA VAL A 110 4.05 2.14 13.60
C VAL A 110 5.20 3.12 13.75
N HIS A 111 4.85 4.41 13.87
CA HIS A 111 5.83 5.48 13.95
C HIS A 111 5.45 6.49 15.03
N GLU A 112 6.48 7.00 15.67
CA GLU A 112 6.43 8.17 16.53
C GLU A 112 6.68 9.42 15.70
N VAL A 113 5.83 10.41 15.92
CA VAL A 113 5.80 11.67 15.17
C VAL A 113 5.55 12.85 16.09
N LEU A 114 5.79 14.05 15.57
CA LEU A 114 5.22 15.27 16.12
C LEU A 114 3.91 15.58 15.41
N TYR A 115 2.83 15.67 16.18
CA TYR A 115 1.52 16.13 15.72
C TYR A 115 1.10 17.33 16.55
N LEU A 116 1.01 18.50 15.93
CA LEU A 116 0.79 19.78 16.62
C LEU A 116 1.83 20.02 17.73
N ASP A 117 3.10 19.80 17.40
CA ASP A 117 4.26 19.92 18.30
C ASP A 117 4.23 18.99 19.54
N LEU A 118 3.28 18.04 19.59
CA LEU A 118 3.19 17.04 20.64
C LEU A 118 3.62 15.66 20.12
N PRO A 119 4.36 14.88 20.93
CA PRO A 119 4.64 13.49 20.60
C PRO A 119 3.36 12.68 20.42
N ALA A 120 3.24 11.98 19.29
CA ALA A 120 2.12 11.12 18.97
C ALA A 120 2.61 9.84 18.30
N ILE A 121 1.78 8.79 18.36
CA ILE A 121 1.98 7.56 17.59
C ILE A 121 0.95 7.53 16.47
N TYR A 122 1.40 7.38 15.22
CA TYR A 122 0.50 6.96 14.15
C TYR A 122 0.71 5.48 13.84
N ARG A 123 -0.42 4.79 13.62
CA ARG A 123 -0.46 3.42 13.09
C ARG A 123 -1.18 3.43 11.75
N ILE A 124 -0.68 2.63 10.81
CA ILE A 124 -1.31 2.46 9.50
C ILE A 124 -2.09 1.15 9.49
N ALA A 125 -3.40 1.23 9.35
CA ALA A 125 -4.24 0.12 8.90
C ALA A 125 -4.14 0.05 7.37
N CYS A 126 -3.26 -0.80 6.86
CA CYS A 126 -3.11 -1.01 5.42
C CYS A 126 -4.30 -1.77 4.83
N PHE A 127 -4.96 -2.60 5.64
CA PHE A 127 -6.04 -3.48 5.22
C PHE A 127 -7.20 -3.48 6.22
N ASP A 128 -8.41 -3.74 5.72
CA ASP A 128 -9.63 -3.63 6.50
C ASP A 128 -9.64 -4.54 7.74
N TRP A 129 -9.05 -5.73 7.65
CA TRP A 129 -8.95 -6.67 8.78
C TRP A 129 -8.03 -6.20 9.92
N GLN A 130 -7.17 -5.21 9.66
CA GLN A 130 -6.30 -4.63 10.69
C GLN A 130 -7.05 -3.60 11.54
N ILE A 131 -8.14 -3.00 11.01
CA ILE A 131 -8.89 -1.92 11.64
C ILE A 131 -9.41 -2.32 13.03
N PRO A 132 -10.14 -3.44 13.21
CA PRO A 132 -10.73 -3.78 14.51
C PRO A 132 -9.69 -3.92 15.62
N ARG A 133 -8.51 -4.48 15.28
CA ARG A 133 -7.41 -4.61 16.24
C ARG A 133 -6.83 -3.25 16.63
N ILE A 134 -6.60 -2.38 15.65
CA ILE A 134 -6.05 -1.04 15.89
C ILE A 134 -7.03 -0.20 16.71
N GLU A 135 -8.32 -0.27 16.40
CA GLU A 135 -9.36 0.39 17.19
C GLU A 135 -9.31 -0.05 18.65
N HIS A 136 -9.24 -1.35 18.92
CA HIS A 136 -9.16 -1.88 20.29
C HIS A 136 -7.92 -1.40 21.06
N GLU A 137 -6.77 -1.25 20.39
CA GLU A 137 -5.54 -0.71 21.00
C GLU A 137 -5.63 0.79 21.31
N THR A 138 -6.51 1.51 20.62
CA THR A 138 -6.70 2.97 20.75
C THR A 138 -7.96 3.36 21.52
N TYR A 139 -8.78 2.39 21.93
CA TYR A 139 -9.93 2.62 22.78
C TYR A 139 -9.47 2.94 24.20
N THR A 140 -9.73 4.18 24.64
CA THR A 140 -9.60 4.64 26.04
C THR A 140 -10.95 5.03 26.58
#